data_AF-A0A2L2YV32-F1
#
_entry.id   AF-A0A2L2YV32-F1
#
_cell.length_a   1.000
_cell.length_b   1.000
_cell.length_c   1.000
_cell.angle_alpha   90.00
_cell.angle_beta   90.00
_cell.angle_gamma   90.00
#
_symmetry.space_group_name_H-M   'P 1'
#
loop_
_entity.id
_entity.type
_entity.pdbx_description
1 polymer ?
#
loop_
_entity_poly.entity_id
_entity_poly.type
_entity_poly.pdbx_seq_one_letter_code
_entity_poly.pdbx_strand_id
1 'polypeptide(L)'
;KGLRLTIYIEGGDEHPMYLAMDDTKPDGSYPALIGFIPADHCRSLLDLTPEQRKEILARSLAQATGLNEFLHPVHYEEKIWMTEQYIGGCYSAIYPPGFFT
;
A
#
# COMPACT_ATOMS: atom_id res chain seq x y z
N LYS A 1 -7.16 -15.65 -16.61
CA LYS A 1 -7.44 -14.25 -17.00
C LYS A 1 -7.27 -13.41 -15.73
N GLY A 2 -6.07 -12.84 -15.51
CA GLY A 2 -5.80 -11.97 -14.37
C GLY A 2 -6.44 -10.60 -14.58
N LEU A 3 -6.93 -9.99 -13.51
CA LEU A 3 -7.41 -8.62 -13.48
C LEU A 3 -6.21 -7.69 -13.64
N ARG A 4 -5.90 -7.29 -14.88
CA ARG A 4 -4.95 -6.22 -15.17
C ARG A 4 -5.57 -4.88 -14.75
N LEU A 5 -5.50 -4.59 -13.46
CA LEU A 5 -6.22 -3.50 -12.83
C LEU A 5 -5.23 -2.53 -12.18
N THR A 6 -5.49 -1.24 -12.36
CA THR A 6 -4.98 -0.19 -11.49
C THR A 6 -6.16 0.37 -10.74
N ILE A 7 -6.07 0.37 -9.41
CA ILE A 7 -7.08 0.94 -8.53
C ILE A 7 -6.51 2.25 -8.00
N TYR A 8 -7.21 3.34 -8.33
CA TYR A 8 -7.00 4.62 -7.68
C TYR A 8 -8.07 4.81 -6.63
N ILE A 9 -7.67 4.99 -5.38
CA ILE A 9 -8.56 5.25 -4.25
C ILE A 9 -8.41 6.73 -3.91
N GLU A 10 -9.52 7.46 -4.00
CA GLU A 10 -9.56 8.85 -3.55
C GLU A 10 -9.23 8.86 -2.05
N GLY A 11 -8.25 9.68 -1.69
CA GLY A 11 -7.59 9.54 -0.41
C GLY A 11 -8.39 10.02 0.80
N GLY A 12 -7.94 9.62 1.99
CA GLY A 12 -8.50 10.01 3.28
C GLY A 12 -7.97 9.15 4.41
N ASP A 13 -8.30 9.51 5.65
CA ASP A 13 -7.83 8.79 6.84
C ASP A 13 -8.30 7.33 6.89
N GLU A 14 -9.44 7.02 6.27
CA GLU A 14 -10.00 5.66 6.17
C GLU A 14 -9.34 4.80 5.07
N HIS A 15 -8.62 5.42 4.13
CA HIS A 15 -8.00 4.78 2.97
C HIS A 15 -6.50 5.15 2.88
N PRO A 16 -5.64 4.53 3.70
CA PRO A 16 -4.23 4.90 3.80
C PRO A 16 -3.41 4.59 2.53
N MET A 17 -3.95 3.77 1.63
CA MET A 17 -3.33 3.38 0.36
C MET A 17 -4.11 3.98 -0.81
N TYR A 18 -3.45 4.84 -1.59
CA TYR A 18 -4.08 5.61 -2.66
C TYR A 18 -4.01 4.97 -4.04
N LEU A 19 -3.00 4.12 -4.24
CA LEU A 19 -2.74 3.47 -5.50
C LEU A 19 -2.44 2.00 -5.24
N ALA A 20 -3.17 1.14 -5.93
CA ALA A 20 -2.84 -0.27 -6.05
C ALA A 20 -2.75 -0.67 -7.53
N MET A 21 -1.81 -1.55 -7.83
CA MET A 21 -1.54 -2.06 -9.17
C MET A 21 -1.45 -3.58 -9.15
N ASP A 22 -1.82 -4.22 -10.24
CA ASP A 22 -1.62 -5.65 -10.46
C ASP A 22 -0.12 -6.03 -10.40
N ASP A 23 0.24 -6.92 -9.47
CA ASP A 23 1.57 -7.56 -9.35
C ASP A 23 1.51 -9.08 -9.63
N THR A 24 0.45 -9.54 -10.30
CA THR A 24 0.33 -10.91 -10.80
C THR A 24 1.52 -11.25 -11.68
N LYS A 25 2.08 -12.46 -11.52
CA LYS A 25 3.25 -12.87 -12.30
C LYS A 25 2.93 -12.91 -13.80
N PRO A 26 3.95 -12.76 -14.68
CA PRO A 26 3.72 -12.68 -16.12
C PRO A 26 3.01 -13.90 -16.74
N ASP A 27 3.18 -15.07 -16.11
CA ASP A 27 2.52 -16.33 -16.51
C ASP A 27 1.07 -16.44 -15.99
N GLY A 28 0.59 -15.46 -15.23
CA GLY A 28 -0.73 -15.41 -14.63
C GLY A 28 -0.86 -16.14 -13.30
N SER A 29 0.24 -16.70 -12.77
CA SER A 29 0.28 -17.29 -11.44
C SER A 29 0.38 -16.22 -10.35
N TYR A 30 0.01 -16.59 -9.11
CA TYR A 30 0.07 -15.73 -7.92
C TYR A 30 -0.57 -14.34 -8.13
N PRO A 31 -1.92 -14.27 -8.26
CA PRO A 31 -2.60 -12.98 -8.35
C PRO A 31 -2.32 -12.14 -7.10
N ALA A 32 -1.82 -10.93 -7.30
CA ALA A 32 -1.41 -10.05 -6.22
C ALA A 32 -1.66 -8.58 -6.60
N LEU A 33 -1.81 -7.74 -5.58
CA LEU A 33 -1.79 -6.29 -5.72
C LEU A 33 -0.57 -5.75 -4.98
N ILE A 34 0.11 -4.80 -5.59
CA ILE A 34 1.08 -3.94 -4.92
C ILE A 34 0.49 -2.56 -4.72
N GLY A 35 0.71 -1.96 -3.55
CA GLY A 35 0.32 -0.59 -3.29
C GLY A 35 1.24 0.09 -2.29
N PHE A 36 1.07 1.40 -2.17
CA PHE A 36 1.96 2.25 -1.38
C PHE A 36 1.18 3.09 -0.37
N ILE A 37 1.72 3.17 0.84
CA ILE A 37 1.22 4.02 1.93
C ILE A 37 2.26 5.13 2.15
N PRO A 38 2.05 6.34 1.62
CA PRO A 38 3.03 7.41 1.70
C PRO A 38 2.89 8.27 2.97
N ALA A 39 4.00 8.92 3.35
CA ALA A 39 4.03 10.04 4.30
C ALA A 39 3.32 9.76 5.64
N ASP A 40 2.40 10.62 6.06
CA ASP A 40 1.77 10.59 7.38
C ASP A 40 0.89 9.36 7.60
N HIS A 41 0.31 8.79 6.54
CA HIS A 41 -0.45 7.53 6.63
C HIS A 41 0.46 6.35 6.97
N CYS A 42 1.73 6.37 6.55
CA CYS A 42 2.67 5.33 6.96
C CYS A 42 2.99 5.45 8.45
N ARG A 43 3.22 6.69 8.92
CA ARG A 43 3.53 6.99 10.32
C ARG A 43 2.41 6.58 11.26
N SER A 44 1.15 6.84 10.89
CA SER A 44 -0.01 6.49 11.72
C SER A 44 -0.23 4.99 11.88
N LEU A 45 0.37 4.15 11.03
CA LEU A 45 0.22 2.70 11.04
C LEU A 45 1.42 1.95 11.64
N LEU A 46 2.46 2.66 12.12
CA LEU A 46 3.70 2.05 12.60
C LEU A 46 3.50 1.19 13.84
N ASP A 47 2.63 1.62 14.76
CA ASP A 47 2.39 0.92 16.03
C ASP A 47 1.47 -0.29 15.88
N LEU A 48 0.90 -0.50 14.68
CA LEU A 48 0.04 -1.64 14.40
C LEU A 48 0.85 -2.90 14.11
N THR A 49 0.24 -4.06 14.29
CA THR A 49 0.81 -5.32 13.80
C THR A 49 0.62 -5.46 12.29
N PRO A 50 1.42 -6.30 11.60
CA PRO A 50 1.20 -6.62 10.19
C PRO A 50 -0.23 -7.11 9.90
N GLU A 51 -0.81 -7.91 10.80
CA GLU A 51 -2.19 -8.39 10.66
C GLU A 51 -3.22 -7.26 10.71
N GLN A 52 -3.05 -6.31 11.62
CA GLN A 52 -3.94 -5.15 11.73
C GLN A 52 -3.85 -4.26 10.47
N ARG A 53 -2.63 -4.03 9.95
CA ARG A 53 -2.43 -3.30 8.69
C ARG A 53 -3.06 -4.03 7.51
N LYS A 54 -2.83 -5.33 7.39
CA LYS A 54 -3.45 -6.19 6.36
C LYS A 54 -4.97 -6.04 6.36
N GLU A 55 -5.60 -6.11 7.53
CA GLU A 55 -7.05 -5.98 7.66
C GLU A 55 -7.57 -4.59 7.24
N ILE A 56 -6.88 -3.52 7.61
CA ILE A 56 -7.23 -2.15 7.20
C ILE A 56 -7.18 -2.04 5.67
N LEU A 57 -6.10 -2.54 5.05
CA LEU A 57 -5.93 -2.49 3.60
C LEU A 57 -6.95 -3.35 2.86
N ALA A 58 -7.24 -4.55 3.36
CA ALA A 58 -8.26 -5.44 2.79
C ALA A 58 -9.66 -4.78 2.82
N ARG A 59 -10.03 -4.17 3.96
CA ARG A 59 -11.30 -3.43 4.08
C ARG A 59 -11.33 -2.22 3.15
N SER A 60 -10.25 -1.45 3.10
CA SER A 60 -10.12 -0.28 2.21
C SER A 60 -10.31 -0.67 0.74
N LEU A 61 -9.67 -1.75 0.28
CA LEU A 61 -9.82 -2.26 -1.07
C LEU A 61 -11.25 -2.74 -1.35
N ALA A 62 -11.82 -3.54 -0.44
CA ALA A 62 -13.19 -4.04 -0.60
C ALA A 62 -14.22 -2.91 -0.68
N GLN A 63 -14.07 -1.87 0.14
CA GLN A 63 -14.92 -0.68 0.10
C GLN A 63 -14.75 0.12 -1.19
N ALA A 64 -13.50 0.38 -1.60
CA ALA A 64 -13.22 1.17 -2.80
C ALA A 64 -13.69 0.48 -4.10
N THR A 65 -13.64 -0.85 -4.17
CA THR A 65 -14.02 -1.59 -5.38
C THR A 65 -15.43 -2.19 -5.32
N GLY A 66 -16.03 -2.27 -4.14
CA GLY A 66 -17.28 -3.01 -3.90
C GLY A 66 -17.13 -4.53 -3.99
N LEU A 67 -15.92 -5.07 -3.89
CA LEU A 67 -15.62 -6.51 -4.06
C LEU A 67 -15.21 -7.12 -2.72
N ASN A 68 -16.03 -8.02 -2.20
CA ASN A 68 -15.78 -8.68 -0.91
C ASN A 68 -14.63 -9.69 -0.96
N GLU A 69 -14.22 -10.11 -2.16
CA GLU A 69 -13.08 -10.98 -2.38
C GLU A 69 -11.79 -10.41 -1.80
N PHE A 70 -11.65 -9.08 -1.73
CA PHE A 70 -10.50 -8.42 -1.10
C PHE A 70 -10.43 -8.64 0.41
N LEU A 71 -11.52 -9.02 1.08
CA LEU A 71 -11.55 -9.34 2.52
C LEU A 71 -10.90 -10.70 2.84
N HIS A 72 -10.54 -11.48 1.81
CA HIS A 72 -10.01 -12.84 1.97
C HIS A 72 -8.62 -13.02 1.32
N PRO A 73 -7.61 -12.22 1.70
CA PRO A 73 -6.26 -12.40 1.17
C PRO A 73 -5.68 -13.73 1.63
N VAL A 74 -5.14 -14.52 0.70
CA VAL A 74 -4.47 -15.80 1.01
C VAL A 74 -3.03 -15.61 1.51
N HIS A 75 -2.44 -14.44 1.25
CA HIS A 75 -1.09 -14.08 1.64
C HIS A 75 -0.94 -12.55 1.71
N TYR A 76 0.02 -12.06 2.50
CA TYR A 76 0.28 -10.63 2.69
C TYR A 76 1.75 -10.43 3.02
N GLU A 77 2.39 -9.48 2.34
CA GLU A 77 3.78 -9.09 2.54
C GLU A 77 3.85 -7.57 2.57
N GLU A 78 4.71 -7.02 3.41
CA GLU A 78 4.92 -5.58 3.53
C GLU A 78 6.38 -5.24 3.82
N LYS A 79 6.79 -4.03 3.45
CA LYS A 79 8.10 -3.47 3.80
C LYS A 79 7.95 -2.02 4.24
N ILE A 80 8.32 -1.75 5.49
CA ILE A 80 8.35 -0.40 6.04
C ILE A 80 9.75 0.18 5.82
N TRP A 81 9.94 0.92 4.73
CA TRP A 81 11.25 1.45 4.38
C TRP A 81 11.78 2.50 5.36
N MET A 82 10.90 3.21 6.07
CA MET A 82 11.31 4.25 7.01
C MET A 82 11.97 3.73 8.28
N THR A 83 11.82 2.44 8.60
CA THR A 83 12.48 1.82 9.76
C THR A 83 13.85 1.23 9.41
N GLU A 84 14.25 1.27 8.14
CA GLU A 84 15.52 0.71 7.68
C GLU A 84 16.68 1.68 7.96
N GLN A 85 17.52 1.34 8.94
CA GLN A 85 18.65 2.16 9.40
C GLN A 85 19.57 2.64 8.27
N TYR A 86 19.79 1.81 7.24
CA TYR A 86 20.72 2.12 6.15
C TYR A 86 20.07 2.79 4.94
N ILE A 87 18.74 2.97 4.95
CA ILE A 87 17.96 3.51 3.84
C ILE A 87 17.33 4.86 4.20
N GLY A 88 16.88 5.02 5.45
CA GLY A 88 16.32 6.28 5.98
C GLY A 88 14.93 6.65 5.45
N GLY A 89 14.40 5.90 4.47
CA GLY A 89 13.10 6.10 3.85
C GLY A 89 13.11 5.77 2.36
N CYS A 90 11.95 5.84 1.74
CA CYS A 90 11.78 5.55 0.31
C CYS A 90 10.83 6.61 -0.28
N TYR A 91 10.98 7.03 -1.55
CA TYR A 91 11.94 6.55 -2.57
C TYR A 91 13.28 7.28 -2.60
N SER A 92 13.26 8.55 -2.22
CA SER A 92 14.41 9.44 -2.30
C SER A 92 14.34 10.48 -1.19
N ALA A 93 15.42 11.25 -1.04
CA ALA A 93 15.38 12.44 -0.21
C ALA A 93 14.35 13.45 -0.76
N ILE A 94 13.71 14.19 0.14
CA ILE A 94 12.85 15.33 -0.17
C ILE A 94 13.54 16.58 0.32
N TYR A 95 13.50 17.63 -0.49
CA TYR A 95 14.09 18.92 -0.17
C TYR A 95 12.99 19.90 0.27
N PRO A 96 13.03 20.42 1.51
CA PRO A 96 12.01 21.32 2.01
C PRO A 96 12.05 22.68 1.28
N PRO A 97 11.00 23.50 1.41
CA PRO A 97 10.99 24.87 0.86
C PRO A 97 12.23 25.67 1.29
N GLY A 98 12.85 26.37 0.34
CA GLY A 98 14.08 27.15 0.57
C GLY A 98 15.39 26.35 0.51
N PHE A 99 15.36 25.05 0.19
CA PHE A 99 16.59 24.27 0.09
C PHE A 99 17.42 24.62 -1.17
N PHE A 100 16.77 24.84 -2.31
CA PHE A 100 17.44 25.08 -3.60
C PHE A 100 17.56 26.55 -3.99
N THR A 101 17.02 27.47 -3.19
CA THR A 101 16.99 28.92 -3.47
C THR A 101 17.02 29.72 -2.19
#